data_AF-A0A8S8XRP6-F1
#
_entry.id   AF-A0A8S8XRP6-F1
#
_cell.length_a   1.000
_cell.length_b   1.000
_cell.length_c   1.000
_cell.angle_alpha   90.00
_cell.angle_beta   90.00
_cell.angle_gamma   90.00
#
_symmetry.space_group_name_H-M   'P 1'
#
loop_
_entity.id
_entity.type
_entity.pdbx_description
1 polymer ?
#
loop_
_entity_poly.entity_id
_entity_poly.type
_entity_poly.pdbx_seq_one_letter_code
_entity_poly.pdbx_strand_id
1 'polypeptide(L)'
;MRPYEILSDDDTILFGAIPCSLEDASDDLKELSETLGLIDGWIRYDATSQRIEIPLSAAEDVAEYLNVPVQMIEVHPTHERLEVGVVHLNEVR
;
A
#
# COMPACT_ATOMS: atom_id res chain seq x y z
N MET A 1 10.52 7.33 8.68
CA MET A 1 9.85 6.14 8.14
C MET A 1 8.51 5.98 8.81
N ARG A 2 7.52 5.53 8.05
CA ARG A 2 6.19 5.14 8.50
C ARG A 2 6.27 3.70 9.04
N PRO A 3 5.35 3.28 9.92
CA PRO A 3 5.46 1.97 10.59
C PRO A 3 5.25 0.79 9.64
N TYR A 4 4.55 0.98 8.53
CA TYR A 4 4.28 -0.03 7.51
C TYR A 4 5.33 -0.10 6.39
N GLU A 5 6.34 0.78 6.41
CA GLU A 5 7.44 0.79 5.44
C GLU A 5 8.45 -0.31 5.80
N ILE A 6 8.75 -1.21 4.87
CA ILE A 6 9.77 -2.26 5.04
C ILE A 6 11.03 -1.82 4.32
N LEU A 7 12.18 -1.85 5.01
CA LEU A 7 13.48 -1.64 4.38
C LEU A 7 13.96 -2.97 3.79
N SER A 8 14.16 -2.98 2.47
CA SER A 8 14.73 -4.11 1.73
C SER A 8 16.27 -4.16 1.88
N ASP A 9 16.87 -5.27 1.43
CA ASP A 9 18.32 -5.47 1.45
C ASP A 9 19.07 -4.53 0.47
N ASP A 10 18.37 -4.02 -0.55
CA ASP A 10 18.90 -3.07 -1.54
C ASP A 10 18.78 -1.59 -1.10
N ASP A 11 18.62 -1.33 0.19
CA ASP A 11 18.38 0.03 0.73
C ASP A 11 17.14 0.72 0.10
N THR A 12 16.16 -0.04 -0.36
CA THR A 12 14.86 0.48 -0.86
C THR A 12 13.76 0.28 0.18
N ILE A 13 12.78 1.17 0.20
CA ILE A 13 11.57 1.06 1.02
C ILE A 13 10.47 0.41 0.19
N LEU A 14 9.84 -0.61 0.75
CA LEU A 14 8.74 -1.36 0.18
C LEU A 14 7.46 -1.19 1.00
N PHE A 15 6.35 -0.97 0.32
CA PHE A 15 5.01 -0.97 0.93
C PHE A 15 3.95 -1.36 -0.10
N GLY A 16 2.79 -1.79 0.41
CA GLY A 16 1.62 -2.09 -0.41
C GLY A 16 0.81 -0.85 -0.74
N ALA A 17 0.24 -0.79 -1.93
CA ALA A 17 -0.64 0.26 -2.40
C ALA A 17 -1.82 -0.33 -3.18
N ILE A 18 -3.00 0.20 -2.92
CA ILE A 18 -4.25 -0.19 -3.59
C ILE A 18 -4.84 1.08 -4.20
N PRO A 19 -4.91 1.21 -5.54
CA PRO A 19 -5.55 2.36 -6.20
C PRO A 19 -7.00 2.47 -5.76
N CYS A 20 -7.37 3.63 -5.26
CA CYS A 20 -8.68 3.88 -4.68
C CYS A 20 -9.04 5.36 -4.84
N SER A 21 -10.27 5.64 -5.24
CA SER A 21 -10.77 7.00 -5.38
C SER A 21 -11.02 7.64 -4.02
N LEU A 22 -10.90 8.96 -3.91
CA LEU A 22 -11.16 9.68 -2.65
C LEU A 22 -12.57 9.43 -2.10
N GLU A 23 -13.55 9.22 -2.99
CA GLU A 23 -14.94 8.98 -2.64
C GLU A 23 -15.13 7.65 -1.89
N ASP A 24 -14.43 6.60 -2.32
CA ASP A 24 -14.49 5.26 -1.74
C ASP A 24 -13.44 5.06 -0.63
N ALA A 25 -12.37 5.85 -0.64
CA ALA A 25 -11.21 5.71 0.24
C ALA A 25 -11.55 5.63 1.72
N SER A 26 -12.51 6.42 2.20
CA SER A 26 -12.90 6.38 3.61
C SER A 26 -13.59 5.07 4.02
N ASP A 27 -14.38 4.49 3.12
CA ASP A 27 -15.09 3.24 3.39
C ASP A 27 -14.14 2.05 3.22
N ASP A 28 -13.40 2.02 2.10
CA ASP A 28 -12.38 1.02 1.80
C ASP A 28 -11.29 0.96 2.86
N LEU A 29 -10.79 2.11 3.33
CA LEU A 29 -9.78 2.16 4.38
C LEU A 29 -10.29 1.54 5.68
N LYS A 30 -11.55 1.79 6.02
CA LYS A 30 -12.16 1.22 7.22
C LYS A 30 -12.36 -0.28 7.05
N GLU A 31 -12.91 -0.72 5.92
CA GLU A 31 -13.11 -2.15 5.63
C GLU A 31 -11.80 -2.92 5.63
N LEU A 32 -10.77 -2.41 4.96
CA LEU A 32 -9.42 -3.00 4.95
C LEU A 32 -8.83 -3.04 6.36
N SER A 33 -8.96 -1.95 7.13
CA SER A 33 -8.44 -1.91 8.50
C SER A 33 -9.11 -2.95 9.40
N GLU A 34 -10.44 -3.11 9.30
CA GLU A 34 -11.19 -4.10 10.08
C GLU A 34 -10.90 -5.53 9.63
N THR A 35 -10.84 -5.76 8.31
CA THR A 35 -10.60 -7.08 7.70
C THR A 35 -9.19 -7.59 8.00
N LEU A 36 -8.18 -6.72 7.85
CA LEU A 36 -6.78 -7.06 8.10
C LEU A 36 -6.39 -6.96 9.57
N GLY A 37 -7.28 -6.45 10.43
CA GLY A 37 -6.98 -6.19 11.84
C GLY A 37 -5.83 -5.19 12.03
N LEU A 38 -5.64 -4.26 11.09
CA LEU A 38 -4.60 -3.26 11.17
C LEU A 38 -4.94 -2.23 12.26
N ILE A 39 -3.95 -1.93 13.10
CA ILE A 39 -4.03 -0.84 14.07
C ILE A 39 -3.87 0.52 13.39
N ASP A 40 -4.48 1.53 13.98
CA ASP A 40 -4.42 2.92 13.51
C ASP A 40 -2.96 3.37 13.30
N GLY A 41 -2.67 3.88 12.09
CA GLY A 41 -1.33 4.26 11.65
C GLY A 41 -0.60 3.25 10.74
N TRP A 42 -1.12 2.02 10.58
CA TRP A 42 -0.59 1.03 9.64
C TRP A 42 -1.25 1.07 8.26
N ILE A 43 -2.39 1.76 8.16
CA ILE A 43 -3.10 2.02 6.91
C ILE A 43 -3.25 3.52 6.71
N ARG A 44 -3.07 3.99 5.49
CA ARG A 44 -3.18 5.42 5.16
C ARG A 44 -3.64 5.62 3.73
N TYR A 45 -4.60 6.52 3.53
CA TYR A 45 -4.91 6.99 2.19
C TYR A 45 -3.97 8.13 1.76
N ASP A 46 -3.34 7.97 0.58
CA ASP A 46 -2.55 9.01 -0.08
C ASP A 46 -3.39 9.67 -1.17
N ALA A 47 -3.81 10.91 -0.92
CA ALA A 47 -4.64 11.67 -1.85
C ALA A 47 -3.88 12.17 -3.09
N THR A 48 -2.55 12.29 -3.01
CA THR A 48 -1.70 12.70 -4.15
C THR A 48 -1.70 11.64 -5.23
N SER A 49 -1.59 10.38 -4.81
CA SER A 49 -1.47 9.22 -5.68
C SER A 49 -2.79 8.44 -5.81
N GLN A 50 -3.84 8.89 -5.13
CA GLN A 50 -5.17 8.27 -5.09
C GLN A 50 -5.12 6.77 -4.79
N ARG A 51 -4.50 6.42 -3.67
CA ARG A 51 -4.28 5.02 -3.28
C ARG A 51 -4.22 4.85 -1.77
N ILE A 52 -4.63 3.68 -1.31
CA ILE A 52 -4.50 3.27 0.08
C ILE A 52 -3.16 2.56 0.24
N GLU A 53 -2.31 3.08 1.12
CA GLU A 53 -1.03 2.52 1.50
C GLU A 53 -1.20 1.63 2.72
N ILE A 54 -0.66 0.42 2.64
CA ILE A 54 -0.73 -0.63 3.67
C ILE A 54 0.62 -1.37 3.75
N PRO A 55 0.84 -2.19 4.79
CA PRO A 55 2.04 -3.00 4.89
C PRO A 55 2.09 -4.00 3.74
N LEU A 56 3.28 -4.27 3.21
CA LEU A 56 3.45 -5.21 2.11
C LEU A 56 2.83 -6.58 2.43
N SER A 57 3.07 -7.09 3.64
CA SER A 57 2.49 -8.35 4.10
C SER A 57 0.96 -8.35 4.08
N ALA A 58 0.33 -7.21 4.37
CA ALA A 58 -1.13 -7.11 4.33
C ALA A 58 -1.64 -6.98 2.89
N ALA A 59 -0.90 -6.29 2.03
CA ALA A 59 -1.20 -6.20 0.60
C ALA A 59 -1.13 -7.55 -0.09
N GLU A 60 -0.11 -8.35 0.22
CA GLU A 60 -0.01 -9.73 -0.28
C GLU A 60 -1.20 -10.58 0.17
N ASP A 61 -1.64 -10.42 1.43
CA ASP A 61 -2.80 -11.15 1.97
C ASP A 61 -4.10 -10.77 1.23
N VAL A 62 -4.36 -9.48 1.02
CA VAL A 62 -5.59 -9.03 0.32
C VAL A 62 -5.53 -9.17 -1.20
N ALA A 63 -4.34 -9.29 -1.80
CA ALA A 63 -4.16 -9.40 -3.25
C ALA A 63 -4.92 -10.59 -3.85
N GLU A 64 -5.04 -11.69 -3.11
CA GLU A 64 -5.77 -12.88 -3.54
C GLU A 64 -7.30 -12.71 -3.49
N TYR A 65 -7.80 -11.73 -2.74
CA TYR A 65 -9.23 -11.52 -2.51
C TYR A 65 -9.79 -10.26 -3.19
N LEU A 66 -8.94 -9.28 -3.46
CA LEU A 66 -9.33 -8.01 -4.08
C LEU A 66 -9.44 -8.14 -5.60
N ASN A 67 -10.57 -7.67 -6.12
CA ASN A 67 -10.81 -7.50 -7.56
C ASN A 67 -10.27 -6.17 -8.11
N VAL A 68 -9.48 -5.45 -7.32
CA VAL A 68 -8.79 -4.21 -7.71
C VAL A 68 -7.29 -4.47 -7.77
N PRO A 69 -6.53 -3.73 -8.60
CA PRO A 69 -5.08 -3.92 -8.67
C PRO A 69 -4.45 -3.70 -7.29
N VAL A 70 -3.69 -4.67 -6.82
CA VAL A 70 -2.88 -4.53 -5.61
C VAL A 70 -1.43 -4.43 -6.03
N GLN A 71 -0.75 -3.39 -5.55
CA GLN A 71 0.58 -3.03 -6.00
C GLN A 71 1.55 -3.00 -4.82
N MET A 72 2.79 -3.39 -5.06
CA MET A 72 3.94 -3.10 -4.21
C MET A 72 4.70 -1.93 -4.83
N ILE A 73 4.88 -0.89 -4.03
CA ILE A 73 5.64 0.30 -4.42
C ILE A 73 7.02 0.20 -3.80
N GLU A 74 8.04 0.42 -4.63
CA GLU A 74 9.42 0.53 -4.21
C GLU A 74 9.87 1.99 -4.32
N VAL A 75 10.40 2.53 -3.22
CA VAL A 75 10.87 3.92 -3.15
C VAL A 75 12.27 4.00 -2.54
N HIS A 76 13.09 4.93 -3.00
CA HIS A 76 14.35 5.20 -2.32
C HIS A 76 14.12 5.96 -0.99
N PRO A 77 14.88 5.65 0.08
CA PRO A 77 14.81 6.34 1.37
C PRO A 77 15.40 7.77 1.36
N THR A 78 15.61 8.36 0.18
CA THR A 78 16.10 9.72 0.01
C THR A 78 15.04 10.77 0.38
N HIS A 79 15.46 12.04 0.50
CA HIS A 79 14.56 13.13 0.88
C HIS A 79 13.39 13.33 -0.11
N GLU A 80 13.63 13.06 -1.40
CA GLU A 80 12.62 13.20 -2.46
C GLU A 80 11.68 12.00 -2.56
N ARG A 81 11.94 10.89 -1.84
CA ARG A 81 11.13 9.66 -1.86
C ARG A 81 10.76 9.24 -3.28
N LEU A 82 11.79 9.02 -4.10
CA LEU A 82 11.62 8.70 -5.51
C LEU A 82 11.07 7.28 -5.67
N GLU A 83 9.89 7.16 -6.28
CA GLU A 83 9.30 5.88 -6.69
C GLU A 83 10.15 5.28 -7.80
N VAL A 84 10.75 4.14 -7.52
CA VAL A 84 11.65 3.43 -8.45
C VAL A 84 10.97 2.27 -9.16
N GLY A 85 9.92 1.70 -8.57
CA GLY A 85 9.25 0.54 -9.12
C GLY A 85 7.83 0.34 -8.59
N VAL A 86 7.01 -0.30 -9.43
CA VAL A 86 5.66 -0.76 -9.09
C VAL A 86 5.53 -2.21 -9.55
N VAL A 87 5.21 -3.12 -8.62
CA VAL A 87 4.98 -4.54 -8.90
C VAL A 87 3.52 -4.85 -8.60
N HIS A 88 2.83 -5.57 -9.48
CA HIS A 88 1.45 -5.99 -9.21
C HIS A 88 1.47 -7.31 -8.45
N LEU A 89 0.81 -7.34 -7.29
CA LEU A 89 0.70 -8.51 -6.41
C LEU A 89 -0.43 -9.45 -6.85
N ASN A 90 -1.39 -8.96 -7.62
CA ASN A 90 -2.46 -9.78 -8.20
C ASN A 90 -2.50 -9.72 -9.74
N GLU A 91 -3.33 -10.58 -10.33
CA GLU A 91 -3.49 -10.67 -11.79
C GLU A 91 -4.31 -9.50 -12.37
N VAL A 92 -4.91 -8.67 -11.51
CA VAL A 92 -5.68 -7.48 -11.90
C VAL A 92 -4.72 -6.33 -12.21
N ARG A 93 -4.88 -5.71 -13.37
CA ARG A 93 -4.04 -4.60 -13.87
C ARG A 93 -4.88 -3.40 -14.27
#